data_AF-A0A084XUJ9-F1
#
_entry.id   AF-A0A084XUJ9-F1
#
_cell.length_a   1.000
_cell.length_b   1.000
_cell.length_c   1.000
_cell.angle_alpha   90.00
_cell.angle_beta   90.00
_cell.angle_gamma   90.00
#
_symmetry.space_group_name_H-M   'P 1'
#
loop_
_entity.id
_entity.type
_entity.pdbx_description
1 polymer ?
#
loop_
_entity_poly.entity_id
_entity_poly.type
_entity_poly.pdbx_seq_one_letter_code
_entity_poly.pdbx_strand_id
1 'polypeptide(L)'
;MIEIAMRTANTVVMSGVDSSEFVRNAKALAEKLDHLGITLSEAGAVRIEAADGSFLGAVSVSGAPTGEDDEKCVRKALNAVGERLMFGDM
;
A
#
# COMPACT_ATOMS: atom_id res chain seq x y z
N MET A 1 6.82 -7.18 -11.79
CA MET A 1 5.43 -7.15 -11.26
C MET A 1 5.37 -7.57 -9.81
N ILE A 2 5.71 -8.82 -9.45
CA ILE A 2 5.67 -9.24 -8.04
C ILE A 2 6.65 -8.47 -7.14
N GLU A 3 7.86 -8.19 -7.65
CA GLU A 3 8.84 -7.39 -6.92
C GLU A 3 8.35 -5.96 -6.64
N ILE A 4 7.69 -5.33 -7.63
CA ILE A 4 7.10 -3.99 -7.48
C ILE A 4 6.02 -4.04 -6.40
N ALA A 5 5.07 -4.98 -6.48
CA ALA A 5 4.03 -5.13 -5.46
C ALA A 5 4.61 -5.36 -4.05
N MET A 6 5.65 -6.19 -3.92
CA MET A 6 6.33 -6.41 -2.64
C MET A 6 6.99 -5.13 -2.10
N ARG A 7 7.69 -4.37 -2.94
CA ARG A 7 8.33 -3.10 -2.55
C ARG A 7 7.30 -2.03 -2.18
N THR A 8 6.21 -1.92 -2.92
CA THR A 8 5.11 -0.98 -2.62
C THR A 8 4.43 -1.34 -1.30
N ALA A 9 4.17 -2.63 -1.04
CA ALA A 9 3.62 -3.09 0.25
C ALA A 9 4.58 -2.79 1.42
N ASN A 10 5.88 -3.06 1.26
CA ASN A 10 6.89 -2.74 2.27
C ASN A 10 6.95 -1.24 2.56
N THR A 11 6.76 -0.38 1.55
CA THR A 11 6.72 1.07 1.73
C THR A 11 5.57 1.50 2.64
N VAL A 12 4.40 0.87 2.51
CA VAL A 12 3.25 1.14 3.38
C VAL A 12 3.52 0.68 4.81
N VAL A 13 4.10 -0.52 4.98
CA VAL A 13 4.48 -1.05 6.31
C VAL A 13 5.50 -0.13 6.99
N MET A 14 6.48 0.38 6.26
CA MET A 14 7.52 1.26 6.80
C MET A 14 7.05 2.68 7.07
N SER A 15 6.19 3.23 6.20
CA SER A 15 5.74 4.63 6.29
C SER A 15 4.51 4.81 7.16
N GLY A 16 3.72 3.76 7.38
CA GLY A 16 2.47 3.82 8.14
C GLY A 16 1.33 4.55 7.43
N VAL A 17 1.49 4.88 6.14
CA VAL A 17 0.47 5.52 5.29
C VAL A 17 0.28 4.78 3.96
N ASP A 18 -0.87 4.94 3.32
CA ASP A 18 -1.14 4.36 2.00
C ASP A 18 -0.11 4.85 0.96
N SER A 19 0.21 4.01 -0.03
CA SER A 19 1.24 4.31 -1.03
C SER A 19 0.99 5.61 -1.80
N SER A 20 -0.26 5.90 -2.17
CA SER A 20 -0.59 7.15 -2.86
C SER A 20 -0.38 8.38 -1.98
N GLU A 21 -0.60 8.28 -0.66
CA GLU A 21 -0.29 9.34 0.28
C GLU A 21 1.21 9.51 0.46
N PHE A 22 1.94 8.40 0.60
CA PHE A 22 3.39 8.41 0.67
C PHE A 22 3.98 9.14 -0.54
N VAL A 23 3.56 8.80 -1.77
CA VAL A 23 4.04 9.45 -3.00
C VAL A 23 3.82 10.96 -2.99
N ARG A 24 2.64 11.42 -2.55
CA ARG A 24 2.33 12.85 -2.45
C ARG A 24 3.27 13.55 -1.47
N ASN A 25 3.51 12.94 -0.31
CA ASN A 25 4.33 13.52 0.76
C ASN A 25 5.83 13.47 0.45
N ALA A 26 6.27 12.41 -0.23
CA ALA A 26 7.67 12.12 -0.50
C ALA A 26 8.19 12.73 -1.82
N LYS A 27 7.35 13.41 -2.60
CA LYS A 27 7.70 13.94 -3.93
C LYS A 27 8.95 14.83 -3.93
N ALA A 28 9.13 15.66 -2.90
CA ALA A 28 10.31 16.52 -2.75
C ALA A 28 11.59 15.78 -2.34
N LEU A 29 11.48 14.52 -1.92
CA LEU A 29 12.57 13.67 -1.43
C LEU A 29 12.88 12.50 -2.38
N ALA A 30 12.27 12.48 -3.57
CA ALA A 30 12.36 11.43 -4.58
C ALA A 30 13.78 10.89 -4.78
N GLU A 31 14.72 11.78 -5.10
CA GLU A 31 16.11 11.42 -5.38
C GLU A 31 16.81 10.79 -4.16
N LYS A 32 16.51 11.28 -2.95
CA LYS A 32 17.11 10.75 -1.71
C LYS A 32 16.57 9.37 -1.35
N LEU A 33 15.29 9.12 -1.62
CA LEU A 33 14.63 7.85 -1.34
C LEU A 33 15.10 6.75 -2.28
N ASP A 34 15.34 7.08 -3.55
CA ASP A 34 15.84 6.11 -4.52
C ASP A 34 17.21 5.53 -4.11
N HIS A 35 18.09 6.35 -3.54
CA HIS A 35 19.37 5.91 -2.96
C HIS A 35 19.22 4.96 -1.75
N LEU A 36 18.09 4.98 -1.06
CA LEU A 36 17.78 4.05 0.04
C LEU A 36 17.14 2.75 -0.47
N GLY A 37 17.04 2.55 -1.79
CA GLY A 37 16.30 1.46 -2.38
C GLY A 37 14.79 1.59 -2.16
N ILE A 38 14.31 2.77 -1.78
CA ILE A 38 12.90 3.14 -1.73
C ILE A 38 12.62 3.90 -3.02
N THR A 39 12.43 3.15 -4.11
CA THR A 39 11.88 3.76 -5.31
C THR A 39 10.51 4.32 -4.93
N LEU A 40 10.24 5.60 -5.21
CA LEU A 40 8.91 6.19 -5.10
C LEU A 40 7.97 5.27 -5.84
N SER A 41 7.32 4.40 -5.07
CA SER A 41 6.50 3.35 -5.64
C SER A 41 5.31 4.06 -6.24
N GLU A 42 4.84 3.61 -7.39
CA GLU A 42 3.54 4.09 -7.87
C GLU A 42 2.47 3.78 -6.80
N ALA A 43 1.33 4.48 -6.85
CA ALA A 43 0.18 4.06 -6.06
C ALA A 43 -0.12 2.56 -6.32
N GLY A 44 -0.78 1.88 -5.39
CA GLY A 44 -1.05 0.44 -5.57
C GLY A 44 -0.86 -0.42 -4.34
N ALA A 45 -0.63 0.18 -3.18
CA ALA A 45 -0.70 -0.49 -1.89
C ALA A 45 -1.48 0.33 -0.86
N VAL A 46 -2.23 -0.35 -0.01
CA VAL A 46 -3.01 0.25 1.08
C VAL A 46 -2.81 -0.51 2.38
N ARG A 47 -3.06 0.17 3.49
CA ARG A 47 -3.01 -0.39 4.84
C ARG A 47 -4.17 -1.34 5.08
N ILE A 48 -3.89 -2.42 5.82
CA ILE A 48 -4.88 -3.29 6.42
C ILE A 48 -4.95 -2.93 7.89
N GLU A 49 -6.14 -2.57 8.34
CA GLU A 49 -6.43 -2.22 9.71
C GLU A 49 -7.47 -3.20 10.27
N ALA A 50 -7.33 -3.51 11.55
CA ALA A 50 -8.34 -4.18 12.33
C ALA A 50 -9.55 -3.25 12.59
N ALA A 51 -10.64 -3.82 13.11
CA ALA A 51 -11.85 -3.05 13.42
C ALA A 51 -11.62 -1.97 14.49
N ASP A 52 -10.63 -2.16 15.37
CA ASP A 52 -10.22 -1.20 16.41
C ASP A 52 -9.24 -0.12 15.89
N GLY A 53 -8.85 -0.19 14.62
CA GLY A 53 -7.86 0.69 13.99
C GLY A 53 -6.41 0.24 14.14
N SER A 54 -6.15 -0.94 14.73
CA SER A 54 -4.80 -1.49 14.84
C SER A 54 -4.23 -1.83 13.46
N PHE A 55 -2.98 -1.43 13.20
CA PHE A 55 -2.31 -1.70 11.93
C PHE A 55 -1.86 -3.17 11.85
N LEU A 56 -2.43 -3.92 10.90
CA LEU A 56 -2.14 -5.35 10.71
C LEU A 56 -1.09 -5.62 9.63
N GLY A 57 -0.95 -4.71 8.67
CA GLY A 57 -0.01 -4.86 7.56
C GLY A 57 -0.46 -4.12 6.30
N ALA A 58 0.02 -4.54 5.15
CA ALA A 58 -0.31 -3.91 3.87
C ALA A 58 -0.57 -4.96 2.78
N VAL A 59 -1.40 -4.59 1.81
CA VAL A 59 -1.62 -5.36 0.59
C VAL A 59 -1.31 -4.48 -0.63
N SER A 60 -0.75 -5.08 -1.66
CA SER A 60 -0.43 -4.40 -2.92
C SER A 60 -0.76 -5.27 -4.13
N VAL A 61 -1.11 -4.61 -5.23
CA VAL A 61 -1.20 -5.19 -6.57
C VAL A 61 -0.28 -4.37 -7.49
N SER A 62 0.27 -5.02 -8.51
CA SER A 62 1.03 -4.35 -9.57
C SER A 62 0.72 -5.01 -10.90
N GLY A 63 0.19 -4.25 -11.86
CA GLY A 63 -0.16 -4.75 -13.19
C GLY A 63 -1.23 -3.99 -13.94
N ALA A 64 -1.92 -3.05 -13.30
CA ALA A 64 -2.87 -2.18 -13.96
C ALA A 64 -2.17 -1.11 -14.84
N PRO A 65 -2.92 -0.39 -15.69
CA PRO A 65 -2.35 0.68 -16.53
C PRO A 65 -1.69 1.82 -15.74
N THR A 66 -2.18 2.11 -14.53
CA THR A 66 -1.56 3.07 -13.59
C THR A 66 -1.59 2.52 -12.16
N GLY A 67 -0.75 3.08 -11.30
CA GLY A 67 -0.75 2.74 -9.88
C GLY A 67 -2.07 3.07 -9.16
N GLU A 68 -2.79 4.12 -9.56
CA GLU A 68 -4.12 4.37 -9.00
C GLU A 68 -5.12 3.27 -9.37
N ASP A 69 -4.98 2.66 -10.55
CA ASP A 69 -5.81 1.53 -10.94
C ASP A 69 -5.44 0.27 -10.14
N ASP A 70 -4.17 0.06 -9.83
CA ASP A 70 -3.73 -0.98 -8.88
C ASP A 70 -4.34 -0.74 -7.49
N GLU A 71 -4.36 0.51 -7.00
CA GLU A 71 -4.96 0.84 -5.70
C GLU A 71 -6.47 0.60 -5.68
N LYS A 72 -7.18 0.94 -6.77
CA LYS A 72 -8.62 0.62 -6.92
C LYS A 72 -8.86 -0.88 -6.86
N CYS A 73 -8.03 -1.69 -7.50
CA CYS A 73 -8.10 -3.14 -7.43
C CYS A 73 -7.92 -3.65 -6.00
N VAL A 74 -6.93 -3.13 -5.28
CA VAL A 74 -6.69 -3.46 -3.87
C VAL A 74 -7.88 -3.10 -2.99
N ARG A 75 -8.40 -1.88 -3.12
CA ARG A 75 -9.58 -1.43 -2.33
C ARG A 75 -10.81 -2.29 -2.62
N LYS A 76 -11.04 -2.67 -3.88
CA LYS A 76 -12.12 -3.58 -4.26
C LYS A 76 -11.93 -4.97 -3.62
N ALA A 77 -10.71 -5.49 -3.59
CA ALA A 77 -10.41 -6.77 -2.95
C ALA A 77 -10.65 -6.71 -1.44
N LEU A 78 -10.19 -5.66 -0.76
CA LEU A 78 -10.42 -5.47 0.67
C LEU A 78 -11.90 -5.35 1.00
N ASN A 79 -12.68 -4.61 0.21
CA ASN A 79 -14.14 -4.55 0.40
C ASN A 79 -14.79 -5.94 0.25
N ALA A 80 -14.31 -6.78 -0.65
CA ALA A 80 -14.84 -8.13 -0.85
C ALA A 80 -14.51 -9.11 0.29
N VAL A 81 -13.46 -8.83 1.08
CA VAL A 81 -13.05 -9.65 2.23
C VAL A 81 -13.23 -8.93 3.57
N GLY A 82 -13.80 -7.73 3.56
CA GLY A 82 -13.86 -6.82 4.71
C GLY A 82 -14.52 -7.46 5.93
N GLU A 83 -15.64 -8.16 5.73
CA GLU A 83 -16.30 -8.92 6.80
C GLU A 83 -15.33 -9.90 7.48
N ARG A 84 -14.50 -10.61 6.72
CA ARG A 84 -13.53 -11.57 7.28
C ARG A 84 -12.38 -10.90 8.02
N LEU A 85 -12.01 -9.68 7.61
CA LEU A 85 -10.97 -8.88 8.28
C LEU A 85 -11.48 -8.28 9.60
N MET A 86 -12.79 -7.99 9.71
CA MET A 86 -13.40 -7.42 10.92
C MET A 86 -13.47 -8.39 12.11
N PHE A 87 -13.35 -9.70 11.89
CA PHE A 87 -13.43 -10.72 12.94
C PHE A 87 -12.07 -11.15 13.52
N GLY A 88 -10.98 -10.44 13.21
CA GLY A 88 -9.63 -10.80 13.66
C GLY A 88 -9.32 -10.61 15.14
N ASP A 89 -10.16 -9.86 15.89
CA ASP A 89 -9.90 -9.43 17.28
C ASP A 89 -11.04 -9.77 18.28
N MET A 90 -11.71 -10.92 18.11
CA MET A 90 -12.53 -11.50 19.20
C MET A 90 -11.79 -12.61 19.94
#